data_AF-A0A9Q4RCG7-F1
#
_entry.id   AF-A0A9Q4RCG7-F1
#
_cell.length_a   1.000
_cell.length_b   1.000
_cell.length_c   1.000
_cell.angle_alpha   90.00
_cell.angle_beta   90.00
_cell.angle_gamma   90.00
#
_symmetry.space_group_name_H-M   'P 1'
#
loop_
_entity.id
_entity.type
_entity.pdbx_description
1 polymer ?
#
loop_
_entity_poly.entity_id
_entity_poly.type
_entity_poly.pdbx_seq_one_letter_code
_entity_poly.pdbx_strand_id
1 'polypeptide(L)'
;MVLSLFGGKKHLHHFVAEQDVAKELFALLVEAKTMYLRDVVTGNKQYYRYVEDFVNSHRYIDCDHAVCRNCHEMNIHIVKGLLNDCSHLIRAFFTEADFSFEKCMELKRTYDTFVPPSQSVTCCKDGPTRIYPLSFGCNLTRKQMIGITACANAYHLFCVSTLHVEDMEALLSCKEGFCIRVNNIRHVAILFDTLLEHSFIQAKWQSVLSNGRFLQTKDGKGFVSASSLSSALSALRNNMTSTGYGIRRAIDELREW
;
A
#
# COMPACT_ATOMS: atom_id res chain seq x y z
N MET A 1 10.10 -0.22 36.86
CA MET A 1 10.57 0.82 35.91
C MET A 1 9.55 0.91 34.81
N VAL A 2 8.67 1.92 34.83
CA VAL A 2 7.58 2.05 33.87
C VAL A 2 8.17 2.60 32.57
N LEU A 3 8.20 1.78 31.52
CA LEU A 3 8.48 2.23 30.16
C LEU A 3 7.34 3.15 29.74
N SER A 4 7.58 4.47 29.74
CA SER A 4 6.71 5.43 29.05
C SER A 4 6.82 5.15 27.55
N LEU A 5 5.95 4.28 27.03
CA LEU A 5 5.92 3.93 25.61
C LEU A 5 5.37 5.05 24.73
N PHE A 6 4.79 6.11 25.30
CA PHE A 6 4.05 7.13 24.54
C PHE A 6 4.16 8.57 25.07
N GLY A 7 4.92 8.84 26.14
CA GLY A 7 4.96 10.16 26.77
C GLY A 7 6.34 10.77 26.72
N GLY A 8 6.72 11.36 25.58
CA GLY A 8 8.06 11.94 25.40
C GLY A 8 8.11 13.47 25.32
N LYS A 9 7.13 14.12 24.68
CA LYS A 9 7.22 15.55 24.42
C LYS A 9 5.88 16.21 24.67
N LYS A 10 5.78 16.93 25.80
CA LYS A 10 4.69 17.89 26.01
C LYS A 10 4.75 18.90 24.87
N HIS A 11 3.62 19.18 24.25
CA HIS A 11 3.50 20.22 23.24
C HIS A 11 3.56 21.59 23.95
N LEU A 12 4.76 22.03 24.32
CA LEU A 12 4.97 23.20 25.19
C LEU A 12 4.82 24.54 24.47
N HIS A 13 4.88 24.55 23.14
CA HIS A 13 4.84 25.78 22.33
C HIS A 13 3.71 25.70 21.31
N HIS A 14 2.73 26.61 21.41
CA HIS A 14 1.65 26.71 20.45
C HIS A 14 2.16 27.20 19.09
N PHE A 15 1.58 26.69 17.99
CA PHE A 15 1.85 27.22 16.67
C PHE A 15 1.22 28.61 16.56
N VAL A 16 2.06 29.64 16.44
CA VAL A 16 1.64 31.04 16.28
C VAL A 16 2.11 31.63 14.96
N ALA A 17 3.11 31.02 14.32
CA ALA A 17 3.63 31.41 13.01
C ALA A 17 4.03 30.20 12.15
N GLU A 18 4.19 30.41 10.84
CA GLU A 18 4.67 29.39 9.89
C GLU A 18 6.03 28.80 10.30
N GLN A 19 6.86 29.61 10.94
CA GLN A 19 8.16 29.18 11.45
C GLN A 19 8.05 28.07 12.50
N ASP A 20 6.97 28.04 13.29
CA ASP A 20 6.72 26.99 14.29
C ASP A 20 6.38 25.66 13.60
N VAL A 21 5.60 25.73 12.52
CA VAL A 21 5.27 24.57 11.67
C VAL A 21 6.53 23.98 11.07
N ALA A 22 7.43 24.82 10.54
CA ALA A 22 8.69 24.37 9.98
C ALA A 22 9.62 23.74 11.04
N LYS A 23 9.69 24.33 12.24
CA LYS A 23 10.48 23.80 13.37
C LYS A 23 9.98 22.44 13.84
N GLU A 24 8.66 22.27 13.88
CA GLU A 24 8.06 21.00 14.30
C GLU A 24 8.28 19.90 13.25
N LEU A 25 8.13 20.22 11.96
CA LEU A 25 8.49 19.31 10.87
C LEU A 25 9.95 18.84 10.97
N PHE A 26 10.87 19.78 11.26
CA PHE A 26 12.28 19.43 11.49
C PHE A 26 12.44 18.50 12.70
N ALA A 27 11.79 18.80 13.82
CA ALA A 27 11.87 17.96 15.03
C ALA A 27 11.34 16.53 14.78
N LEU A 28 10.28 16.39 13.99
CA LEU A 28 9.76 15.08 13.56
C LEU A 28 10.77 14.33 12.69
N LEU A 29 11.40 15.00 11.72
CA LEU A 29 12.41 14.37 10.86
C LEU A 29 13.67 13.98 11.64
N VAL A 30 14.09 14.74 12.65
CA VAL A 30 15.16 14.37 13.58
C VAL A 30 14.80 13.08 14.33
N GLU A 31 13.60 13.01 14.89
CA GLU A 31 13.13 11.84 15.63
C GLU A 31 12.99 10.61 14.74
N ALA A 32 12.43 10.79 13.54
CA ALA A 32 12.38 9.77 12.49
C ALA A 32 13.78 9.25 12.16
N LYS A 33 14.76 10.14 11.94
CA LYS A 33 16.16 9.74 11.71
C LYS A 33 16.71 8.92 12.88
N THR A 34 16.52 9.37 14.12
CA THR A 34 16.99 8.63 15.31
C THR A 34 16.38 7.24 15.39
N MET A 35 15.07 7.11 15.18
CA MET A 35 14.38 5.83 15.19
C MET A 35 14.79 4.93 14.02
N TYR A 36 14.99 5.47 12.83
CA TYR A 36 15.48 4.74 11.66
C TYR A 36 16.87 4.14 11.92
N LEU A 37 17.81 4.94 12.42
CA LEU A 37 19.17 4.47 12.70
C LEU A 37 19.16 3.38 13.79
N ARG A 38 18.41 3.59 14.87
CA ARG A 38 18.31 2.63 15.98
C ARG A 38 17.62 1.34 15.55
N ASP A 39 16.43 1.43 14.96
CA ASP A 39 15.56 0.28 14.77
C ASP A 39 15.81 -0.44 13.45
N VAL A 40 16.04 0.29 12.35
CA VAL A 40 16.21 -0.31 11.02
C VAL A 40 17.67 -0.65 10.74
N VAL A 41 18.58 0.30 10.95
CA VAL A 41 20.00 0.10 10.61
C VAL A 41 20.68 -0.81 11.62
N THR A 42 20.50 -0.56 12.93
CA THR A 42 21.12 -1.39 13.98
C THR A 42 20.21 -2.52 14.45
N GLY A 43 18.90 -2.28 14.57
CA GLY A 43 17.94 -3.20 15.18
C GLY A 43 17.30 -4.23 14.24
N ASN A 44 17.68 -4.29 12.96
CA ASN A 44 17.11 -5.19 11.95
C ASN A 44 15.58 -5.13 11.79
N LYS A 45 14.93 -4.06 12.24
CA LYS A 45 13.50 -3.85 12.04
C LYS A 45 13.21 -3.57 10.57
N GLN A 46 12.17 -4.20 10.05
CA GLN A 46 11.70 -3.92 8.70
C GLN A 46 11.32 -2.43 8.57
N TYR A 47 11.80 -1.77 7.52
CA TYR A 47 11.60 -0.32 7.34
C TYR A 47 10.13 0.08 7.35
N TYR A 48 9.27 -0.67 6.66
CA TYR A 48 7.84 -0.37 6.63
C TYR A 48 7.20 -0.43 8.04
N ARG A 49 7.66 -1.36 8.90
CA ARG A 49 7.20 -1.44 10.30
C ARG A 49 7.69 -0.25 11.12
N TYR A 50 8.91 0.21 10.89
CA TYR A 50 9.44 1.43 11.51
C TYR A 50 8.59 2.65 11.14
N VAL A 51 8.24 2.82 9.85
CA VAL A 51 7.41 3.94 9.39
C VAL A 51 6.02 3.91 10.03
N GLU A 52 5.36 2.75 10.04
CA GLU A 52 4.06 2.59 10.70
C GLU A 52 4.12 2.90 12.20
N ASP A 53 5.13 2.40 12.89
CA ASP A 53 5.26 2.65 14.34
C ASP A 53 5.54 4.14 14.62
N PHE A 54 6.35 4.82 13.80
CA PHE A 54 6.61 6.26 13.92
C PHE A 54 5.33 7.09 13.71
N VAL A 55 4.57 6.83 12.64
CA VAL A 55 3.32 7.56 12.37
C VAL A 55 2.30 7.31 13.50
N ASN A 56 2.20 6.07 13.97
CA ASN A 56 1.28 5.72 15.04
C ASN A 56 1.68 6.35 16.39
N SER A 57 2.98 6.52 16.68
CA SER A 57 3.43 7.17 17.91
C SER A 57 3.15 8.68 17.95
N HIS A 58 2.87 9.28 16.80
CA HIS A 58 2.52 10.70 16.67
C HIS A 58 1.04 10.93 16.34
N ARG A 59 0.18 9.93 16.51
CA ARG A 59 -1.26 10.07 16.22
C ARG A 59 -1.97 11.10 17.11
N TYR A 60 -1.45 11.34 18.31
CA TYR A 60 -2.03 12.26 19.26
C TYR A 60 -0.95 13.19 19.82
N ILE A 61 -1.32 14.46 19.98
CA ILE A 61 -0.55 15.43 20.75
C ILE A 61 -1.33 15.86 21.97
N ASP A 62 -0.60 16.06 23.07
CA ASP A 62 -1.11 16.61 24.31
C ASP A 62 -1.24 18.13 24.20
N CYS A 63 -2.22 18.59 23.43
CA CYS A 63 -2.56 20.00 23.21
C CYS A 63 -4.03 20.15 22.83
N ASP A 64 -4.75 21.09 23.43
CA ASP A 64 -6.18 21.31 23.17
C ASP A 64 -6.49 22.33 22.07
N HIS A 65 -5.47 23.00 21.53
CA HIS A 65 -5.66 23.99 20.48
C HIS A 65 -5.83 23.30 19.12
N ALA A 66 -6.97 23.52 18.47
CA ALA A 66 -7.27 22.95 17.16
C ALA A 66 -6.20 23.27 16.11
N VAL A 67 -5.68 24.51 16.11
CA VAL A 67 -4.59 24.92 15.22
C VAL A 67 -3.36 24.03 15.40
N CYS A 68 -2.99 23.72 16.65
CA CYS A 68 -1.83 22.89 16.91
C CYS A 68 -2.02 21.45 16.45
N ARG A 69 -3.22 20.88 16.69
CA ARG A 69 -3.57 19.54 16.21
C ARG A 69 -3.52 19.47 14.69
N ASN A 70 -4.06 20.48 14.00
CA ASN A 70 -4.07 20.52 12.55
C ASN A 70 -2.65 20.69 11.97
N CYS A 71 -1.83 21.58 12.53
CA CYS A 71 -0.44 21.77 12.10
C CYS A 71 0.39 20.49 12.29
N HIS A 72 0.26 19.84 13.45
CA HIS A 72 0.93 18.57 13.73
C HIS A 72 0.48 17.48 12.75
N GLU A 73 -0.83 17.31 12.57
CA GLU A 73 -1.40 16.31 11.66
C GLU A 73 -0.90 16.52 10.23
N MET A 74 -0.85 17.78 9.76
CA MET A 74 -0.29 18.13 8.45
C MET A 74 1.18 17.73 8.35
N ASN A 75 2.00 18.07 9.34
CA ASN A 75 3.42 17.73 9.33
C ASN A 75 3.66 16.23 9.42
N ILE A 76 2.88 15.49 10.19
CA ILE A 76 2.92 14.02 10.24
C ILE A 76 2.56 13.41 8.88
N HIS A 77 1.59 13.97 8.17
CA HIS A 77 1.26 13.51 6.82
C HIS A 77 2.38 13.79 5.82
N ILE A 78 3.05 14.94 5.92
CA ILE A 78 4.23 15.25 5.10
C ILE A 78 5.36 14.25 5.38
N VAL A 79 5.66 14.00 6.66
CA VAL A 79 6.70 13.02 7.04
C VAL A 79 6.33 11.62 6.57
N LYS A 80 5.07 11.20 6.75
CA LYS A 80 4.58 9.90 6.24
C LYS A 80 4.77 9.77 4.73
N GLY A 81 4.44 10.81 3.99
CA GLY A 81 4.65 10.89 2.54
C GLY A 81 6.12 10.75 2.18
N LEU A 82 6.98 11.56 2.79
CA LEU A 82 8.45 11.49 2.63
C LEU A 82 9.01 10.09 2.91
N LEU A 83 8.63 9.47 4.02
CA LEU A 83 9.11 8.15 4.43
C LEU A 83 8.64 7.03 3.48
N ASN A 84 7.47 7.18 2.84
CA ASN A 84 6.94 6.16 1.92
C ASN A 84 7.31 6.42 0.46
N ASP A 85 6.91 7.58 -0.07
CA ASP A 85 7.03 7.96 -1.48
C ASP A 85 8.48 8.23 -1.87
N CYS A 86 9.27 8.76 -0.93
CA CYS A 86 10.66 9.14 -1.14
C CYS A 86 11.63 8.32 -0.28
N SER A 87 11.26 7.08 0.09
CA SER A 87 12.04 6.24 1.01
C SER A 87 13.52 6.08 0.63
N HIS A 88 13.84 5.99 -0.66
CA HIS A 88 15.21 5.91 -1.16
C HIS A 88 16.03 7.19 -0.87
N LEU A 89 15.44 8.36 -1.06
CA LEU A 89 16.06 9.66 -0.72
C LEU A 89 16.20 9.80 0.80
N ILE A 90 15.16 9.45 1.55
CA ILE A 90 15.16 9.51 3.01
C ILE A 90 16.24 8.63 3.63
N ARG A 91 16.42 7.41 3.12
CA ARG A 91 17.44 6.50 3.66
C ARG A 91 18.83 7.09 3.51
N ALA A 92 19.15 7.65 2.35
CA ALA A 92 20.42 8.33 2.12
C ALA A 92 20.54 9.56 3.03
N PHE A 93 19.51 10.41 3.05
CA PHE A 93 19.45 11.63 3.84
C PHE A 93 19.64 11.38 5.36
N PHE A 94 19.04 10.32 5.89
CA PHE A 94 19.16 9.95 7.29
C PHE A 94 20.54 9.40 7.65
N THR A 95 21.28 8.85 6.69
CA THR A 95 22.67 8.39 6.90
C THR A 95 23.72 9.49 6.71
N GLU A 96 23.35 10.67 6.22
CA GLU A 96 24.28 11.80 6.14
C GLU A 96 24.73 12.25 7.54
N ALA A 97 26.01 12.56 7.67
CA ALA A 97 26.58 13.10 8.91
C ALA A 97 26.05 14.50 9.22
N ASP A 98 25.85 15.31 8.18
CA ASP A 98 25.35 16.68 8.27
C ASP A 98 23.84 16.73 7.99
N PHE A 99 23.04 16.71 9.07
CA PHE A 99 21.59 16.81 9.04
C PHE A 99 21.17 18.13 9.69
N SER A 100 20.70 19.07 8.87
CA SER A 100 20.39 20.43 9.28
C SER A 100 18.94 20.83 8.99
N PHE A 101 18.52 21.94 9.60
CA PHE A 101 17.20 22.52 9.38
C PHE A 101 16.99 22.91 7.91
N GLU A 102 18.00 23.56 7.31
CA GLU A 102 17.98 24.06 5.94
C GLU A 102 17.80 22.90 4.95
N LYS A 103 18.56 21.82 5.12
CA LYS A 103 18.45 20.62 4.29
C LYS A 103 17.09 19.94 4.44
N CYS A 104 16.51 19.91 5.64
CA CYS A 104 15.16 19.38 5.85
C CYS A 104 14.09 20.21 5.13
N MET A 105 14.25 21.53 5.12
CA MET A 105 13.34 22.41 4.38
C MET A 105 13.53 22.29 2.87
N GLU A 106 14.74 22.07 2.39
CA GLU A 106 15.00 21.76 0.98
C GLU A 106 14.38 20.42 0.55
N LEU A 107 14.52 19.38 1.38
CA LEU A 107 13.85 18.09 1.18
C LEU A 107 12.33 18.25 1.11
N LYS A 108 11.75 19.04 2.02
CA LYS A 108 10.31 19.36 2.00
C LYS A 108 9.93 20.08 0.72
N ARG A 109 10.65 21.13 0.29
CA ARG A 109 10.36 21.84 -0.97
C ARG A 109 10.45 20.92 -2.17
N THR A 110 11.45 20.05 -2.18
CA THR A 110 11.59 19.01 -3.21
C THR A 110 10.34 18.13 -3.22
N TYR A 111 9.86 17.70 -2.05
CA TYR A 111 8.63 16.92 -1.91
C TYR A 111 7.35 17.70 -2.28
N ASP A 112 7.24 18.99 -1.96
CA ASP A 112 6.08 19.81 -2.32
C ASP A 112 5.93 19.96 -3.85
N THR A 113 7.06 19.98 -4.57
CA THR A 113 7.10 19.98 -6.04
C THR A 113 7.21 18.59 -6.64
N PHE A 114 7.40 17.58 -5.79
CA PHE A 114 7.43 16.19 -6.20
C PHE A 114 6.00 15.83 -6.55
N VAL A 115 5.70 15.78 -7.84
CA VAL A 115 4.50 15.14 -8.33
C VAL A 115 4.71 13.64 -8.07
N PRO A 116 4.06 13.04 -7.06
CA PRO A 116 4.06 11.59 -6.95
C PRO A 116 3.48 11.09 -8.27
N PRO A 117 3.93 9.96 -8.84
CA PRO A 117 3.36 9.45 -10.07
C PRO A 117 1.85 9.43 -9.92
N SER A 118 1.15 10.32 -10.64
CA SER A 118 -0.27 10.51 -10.50
C SER A 118 -0.91 9.13 -10.70
N GLN A 119 -1.75 8.70 -9.75
CA GLN A 119 -2.69 7.61 -9.99
C GLN A 119 -3.39 7.94 -11.31
N SER A 120 -3.06 7.20 -12.37
CA SER A 120 -3.32 7.65 -13.73
C SER A 120 -4.82 7.75 -13.99
N VAL A 121 -5.32 8.99 -14.03
CA VAL A 121 -6.36 9.37 -14.99
C VAL A 121 -5.66 9.39 -16.35
N THR A 122 -6.00 8.39 -17.14
CA THR A 122 -5.48 8.15 -18.48
C THR A 122 -5.75 9.33 -19.42
N CYS A 123 -4.71 9.87 -20.07
CA CYS A 123 -4.76 10.23 -21.48
C CYS A 123 -3.34 10.27 -22.05
N CYS A 124 -3.08 9.47 -23.09
CA CYS A 124 -1.77 9.26 -23.69
C CYS A 124 -1.21 10.52 -24.37
N LYS A 125 0.11 10.72 -24.34
CA LYS A 125 1.04 10.45 -25.47
C LYS A 125 2.47 10.94 -25.12
N ASP A 126 3.43 10.05 -25.37
CA ASP A 126 4.87 10.28 -25.59
C ASP A 126 5.75 10.74 -24.40
N GLY A 127 6.34 9.76 -23.71
CA GLY A 127 7.50 9.91 -22.82
C GLY A 127 7.97 8.55 -22.25
N PRO A 128 9.27 8.32 -22.02
CA PRO A 128 9.77 7.02 -21.57
C PRO A 128 9.31 6.77 -20.13
N THR A 129 8.43 5.79 -19.99
CA THR A 129 7.76 5.42 -18.74
C THR A 129 8.76 4.70 -17.83
N ARG A 130 9.10 5.28 -16.67
CA ARG A 130 9.68 4.48 -15.58
C ARG A 130 8.57 3.62 -14.98
N ILE A 131 8.56 2.35 -15.36
CA ILE A 131 7.63 1.33 -14.86
C ILE A 131 8.02 1.04 -13.40
N TYR A 132 7.22 1.52 -12.44
CA TYR A 132 7.28 0.95 -11.10
C TYR A 132 6.71 -0.46 -11.17
N PRO A 133 7.40 -1.48 -10.62
CA PRO A 133 6.92 -2.84 -10.71
C PRO A 133 5.58 -2.96 -9.97
N LEU A 134 4.58 -3.41 -10.71
CA LEU A 134 3.28 -3.74 -10.17
C LEU A 134 3.47 -4.78 -9.07
N SER A 135 2.84 -4.61 -7.91
CA SER A 135 2.92 -5.57 -6.82
C SER A 135 1.62 -5.62 -6.05
N PHE A 136 1.18 -6.83 -5.73
CA PHE A 136 0.08 -7.09 -4.80
C PHE A 136 0.55 -7.03 -3.34
N GLY A 137 1.86 -6.97 -3.08
CA GLY A 137 2.41 -7.10 -1.73
C GLY A 137 2.07 -8.45 -1.08
N CYS A 138 2.00 -9.51 -1.89
CA CYS A 138 1.58 -10.85 -1.46
C CYS A 138 2.45 -11.39 -0.34
N ASN A 139 1.83 -11.96 0.69
CA ASN A 139 2.48 -12.79 1.70
C ASN A 139 1.80 -14.15 1.75
N LEU A 140 2.06 -14.99 0.74
CA LEU A 140 1.41 -16.28 0.55
C LEU A 140 2.43 -17.42 0.59
N THR A 141 2.12 -18.50 1.31
CA THR A 141 2.90 -19.73 1.26
C THR A 141 2.57 -20.54 0.01
N ARG A 142 3.44 -21.48 -0.38
CA ARG A 142 3.16 -22.40 -1.51
C ARG A 142 1.87 -23.20 -1.30
N LYS A 143 1.57 -23.58 -0.06
CA LYS A 143 0.33 -24.31 0.29
C LYS A 143 -0.91 -23.43 0.10
N GLN A 144 -0.84 -22.16 0.50
CA GLN A 144 -1.91 -21.19 0.25
C GLN A 144 -2.10 -20.92 -1.24
N MET A 145 -1.01 -20.82 -2.02
CA MET A 145 -1.07 -20.70 -3.47
C MET A 145 -1.79 -21.88 -4.12
N ILE A 146 -1.47 -23.12 -3.71
CA ILE A 146 -2.16 -24.34 -4.16
C ILE A 146 -3.66 -24.25 -3.86
N GLY A 147 -4.03 -23.81 -2.65
CA GLY A 147 -5.44 -23.65 -2.27
C GLY A 147 -6.18 -22.59 -3.09
N ILE A 148 -5.54 -21.45 -3.38
CA ILE A 148 -6.10 -20.41 -4.26
C ILE A 148 -6.31 -20.97 -5.67
N THR A 149 -5.32 -21.68 -6.24
CA THR A 149 -5.43 -22.30 -7.56
C THR A 149 -6.56 -23.34 -7.60
N ALA A 150 -6.68 -24.17 -6.56
CA ALA A 150 -7.76 -25.16 -6.45
C ALA A 150 -9.14 -24.48 -6.39
N CYS A 151 -9.28 -23.42 -5.60
CA CYS A 151 -10.50 -22.60 -5.54
C CYS A 151 -10.84 -22.00 -6.92
N ALA A 152 -9.85 -21.42 -7.61
CA ALA A 152 -10.05 -20.82 -8.92
C ALA A 152 -10.52 -21.83 -9.99
N ASN A 153 -10.00 -23.06 -9.95
CA ASN A 153 -10.45 -24.17 -10.80
C ASN A 153 -11.86 -24.64 -10.43
N ALA A 154 -12.14 -24.88 -9.14
CA ALA A 154 -13.42 -25.39 -8.67
C ALA A 154 -14.61 -24.47 -9.03
N TYR A 155 -14.37 -23.16 -9.06
CA TYR A 155 -15.39 -22.16 -9.38
C TYR A 155 -15.25 -21.54 -10.78
N HIS A 156 -14.41 -22.15 -11.63
CA HIS A 156 -14.20 -21.79 -13.03
C HIS A 156 -13.99 -20.28 -13.24
N LEU A 157 -13.06 -19.68 -12.51
CA LEU A 157 -12.80 -18.23 -12.57
C LEU A 157 -12.27 -17.78 -13.93
N PHE A 158 -11.49 -18.65 -14.59
CA PHE A 158 -10.77 -18.35 -15.82
C PHE A 158 -11.18 -19.29 -16.97
N CYS A 159 -10.99 -18.84 -18.21
CA CYS A 159 -11.26 -19.61 -19.43
C CYS A 159 -10.07 -20.53 -19.78
N VAL A 160 -9.69 -21.41 -18.86
CA VAL A 160 -8.66 -22.45 -19.07
C VAL A 160 -9.22 -23.80 -18.63
N SER A 161 -8.78 -24.88 -19.28
CA SER A 161 -9.21 -26.24 -18.92
C SER A 161 -8.70 -26.66 -17.54
N THR A 162 -7.48 -26.26 -17.19
CA THR A 162 -6.89 -26.44 -15.87
C THR A 162 -5.94 -25.29 -15.62
N LEU A 163 -6.17 -24.57 -14.52
CA LEU A 163 -5.28 -23.52 -14.04
C LEU A 163 -4.16 -24.15 -13.22
N HIS A 164 -2.92 -23.84 -13.54
CA HIS A 164 -1.75 -24.32 -12.80
C HIS A 164 -1.37 -23.37 -11.67
N VAL A 165 -0.56 -23.87 -10.72
CA VAL A 165 -0.06 -23.06 -9.59
C VAL A 165 0.81 -21.93 -10.12
N GLU A 166 1.61 -22.24 -11.13
CA GLU A 166 2.52 -21.33 -11.82
C GLU A 166 1.78 -20.17 -12.51
N ASP A 167 0.55 -20.38 -12.99
CA ASP A 167 -0.29 -19.33 -13.57
C ASP A 167 -0.74 -18.34 -12.49
N MET A 168 -1.15 -18.84 -11.33
CA MET A 168 -1.51 -17.99 -10.19
C MET A 168 -0.30 -17.29 -9.57
N GLU A 169 0.86 -17.96 -9.51
CA GLU A 169 2.13 -17.35 -9.11
C GLU A 169 2.52 -16.23 -10.07
N ALA A 170 2.40 -16.45 -11.38
CA ALA A 170 2.67 -15.43 -12.40
C ALA A 170 1.71 -14.23 -12.29
N LEU A 171 0.43 -14.49 -12.03
CA LEU A 171 -0.58 -13.46 -11.79
C LEU A 171 -0.24 -12.61 -10.56
N LEU A 172 0.00 -13.26 -9.41
CA LEU A 172 0.21 -12.60 -8.12
C LEU A 172 1.62 -12.01 -7.94
N SER A 173 2.59 -12.46 -8.74
CA SER A 173 3.93 -11.86 -8.83
C SER A 173 4.03 -10.77 -9.90
N CYS A 174 2.91 -10.44 -10.56
CA CYS A 174 2.86 -9.43 -11.62
C CYS A 174 3.85 -9.71 -12.77
N LYS A 175 3.99 -10.98 -13.18
CA LYS A 175 4.94 -11.39 -14.21
C LYS A 175 4.67 -10.65 -15.53
N GLU A 176 5.71 -10.04 -16.07
CA GLU A 176 5.61 -9.30 -17.33
C GLU A 176 5.14 -10.21 -18.48
N GLY A 177 4.20 -9.70 -19.29
CA GLY A 177 3.61 -10.43 -20.41
C GLY A 177 2.60 -11.52 -20.03
N PHE A 178 2.40 -11.81 -18.74
CA PHE A 178 1.37 -12.73 -18.31
C PHE A 178 -0.02 -12.10 -18.44
N CYS A 179 -0.97 -12.84 -19.00
CA CYS A 179 -2.38 -12.49 -18.94
C CYS A 179 -3.24 -13.75 -18.97
N ILE A 180 -4.40 -13.69 -18.33
CA ILE A 180 -5.35 -14.80 -18.27
C ILE A 180 -6.77 -14.32 -18.56
N ARG A 181 -7.52 -15.12 -19.31
CA ARG A 181 -8.89 -14.79 -19.70
C ARG A 181 -9.88 -15.11 -18.58
N VAL A 182 -10.68 -14.12 -18.20
CA VAL A 182 -11.69 -14.25 -17.15
C VAL A 182 -12.96 -14.91 -17.70
N ASN A 183 -13.43 -15.96 -17.03
CA ASN A 183 -14.72 -16.59 -17.33
C ASN A 183 -15.86 -15.92 -16.56
N ASN A 184 -15.63 -15.54 -15.31
CA ASN A 184 -16.62 -14.85 -14.48
C ASN A 184 -15.96 -13.76 -13.61
N ILE A 185 -16.18 -12.49 -14.00
CA ILE A 185 -15.58 -11.33 -13.33
C ILE A 185 -16.05 -11.19 -11.88
N ARG A 186 -17.27 -11.60 -11.56
CA ARG A 186 -17.77 -11.56 -10.17
C ARG A 186 -16.99 -12.53 -9.28
N HIS A 187 -16.73 -13.73 -9.78
CA HIS A 187 -15.95 -14.74 -9.04
C HIS A 187 -14.49 -14.32 -8.85
N VAL A 188 -13.89 -13.71 -9.88
CA VAL A 188 -12.53 -13.15 -9.74
C VAL A 188 -12.53 -12.00 -8.73
N ALA A 189 -13.50 -11.09 -8.81
CA ALA A 189 -13.55 -9.95 -7.92
C ALA A 189 -13.71 -10.39 -6.45
N ILE A 190 -14.60 -11.35 -6.16
CA ILE A 190 -14.79 -11.83 -4.79
C ILE A 190 -13.59 -12.60 -4.26
N LEU A 191 -12.86 -13.34 -5.10
CA LEU A 191 -11.61 -13.99 -4.72
C LEU A 191 -10.61 -12.95 -4.19
N PHE A 192 -10.31 -11.92 -4.98
CA PHE A 192 -9.34 -10.89 -4.62
C PHE A 192 -9.81 -10.02 -3.45
N ASP A 193 -11.11 -9.73 -3.35
CA ASP A 193 -11.70 -9.03 -2.20
C ASP A 193 -11.51 -9.83 -0.90
N THR A 194 -11.74 -11.15 -0.94
CA THR A 194 -11.53 -12.03 0.22
C THR A 194 -10.06 -12.17 0.57
N LEU A 195 -9.16 -12.22 -0.42
CA LEU A 195 -7.71 -12.20 -0.19
C LEU A 195 -7.27 -10.90 0.51
N LEU A 196 -7.86 -9.77 0.15
CA LEU A 196 -7.62 -8.48 0.81
C LEU A 196 -8.15 -8.47 2.25
N GLU A 197 -9.38 -8.97 2.47
CA GLU A 197 -9.98 -9.06 3.82
C GLU A 197 -9.07 -9.82 4.80
N HIS A 198 -8.38 -10.85 4.32
CA HIS A 198 -7.41 -11.64 5.11
C HIS A 198 -5.97 -11.14 5.05
N SER A 199 -5.73 -9.95 4.49
CA SER A 199 -4.40 -9.33 4.37
C SER A 199 -3.37 -10.17 3.59
N PHE A 200 -3.81 -11.06 2.71
CA PHE A 200 -2.93 -11.79 1.81
C PHE A 200 -2.38 -10.91 0.68
N ILE A 201 -3.11 -9.84 0.33
CA ILE A 201 -2.74 -8.84 -0.68
C ILE A 201 -3.05 -7.42 -0.19
N GLN A 202 -2.52 -6.40 -0.87
CA GLN A 202 -2.74 -4.99 -0.55
C GLN A 202 -4.01 -4.41 -1.19
N ALA A 203 -4.54 -3.32 -0.60
CA ALA A 203 -5.80 -2.68 -0.99
C ALA A 203 -5.86 -2.21 -2.46
N LYS A 204 -4.71 -1.93 -3.09
CA LYS A 204 -4.64 -1.42 -4.47
C LYS A 204 -4.76 -2.51 -5.55
N TRP A 205 -5.14 -3.74 -5.20
CA TRP A 205 -5.16 -4.90 -6.11
C TRP A 205 -5.96 -4.67 -7.40
N GLN A 206 -7.07 -3.92 -7.37
CA GLN A 206 -7.86 -3.63 -8.58
C GLN A 206 -7.08 -2.78 -9.59
N SER A 207 -6.31 -1.80 -9.09
CA SER A 207 -5.42 -0.98 -9.91
C SER A 207 -4.25 -1.81 -10.44
N VAL A 208 -3.73 -2.74 -9.64
CA VAL A 208 -2.63 -3.63 -10.05
C VAL A 208 -3.07 -4.52 -11.22
N LEU A 209 -4.25 -5.16 -11.12
CA LEU A 209 -4.82 -5.96 -12.21
C LEU A 209 -5.09 -5.14 -13.47
N SER A 210 -5.66 -3.94 -13.30
CA SER A 210 -6.02 -3.06 -14.41
C SER A 210 -4.79 -2.51 -15.13
N ASN A 211 -3.80 -2.01 -14.39
CA ASN A 211 -2.60 -1.40 -14.96
C ASN A 211 -1.68 -2.45 -15.60
N GLY A 212 -1.60 -3.65 -15.01
CA GLY A 212 -0.82 -4.76 -15.55
C GLY A 212 -1.48 -5.51 -16.69
N ARG A 213 -2.75 -5.22 -17.00
CA ARG A 213 -3.51 -5.92 -18.04
C ARG A 213 -3.50 -7.45 -17.84
N PHE A 214 -3.47 -7.89 -16.58
CA PHE A 214 -3.35 -9.31 -16.24
C PHE A 214 -4.62 -10.11 -16.53
N LEU A 215 -5.77 -9.44 -16.64
CA LEU A 215 -7.07 -10.06 -16.85
C LEU A 215 -7.67 -9.65 -18.20
N GLN A 216 -7.83 -10.62 -19.11
CA GLN A 216 -8.53 -10.43 -20.38
C GLN A 216 -10.03 -10.64 -20.19
N THR A 217 -10.87 -9.87 -20.89
CA THR A 217 -12.32 -10.06 -20.90
C THR A 217 -12.71 -11.42 -21.48
N LYS A 218 -13.89 -11.93 -21.12
CA LYS A 218 -14.36 -13.25 -21.55
C LYS A 218 -14.41 -13.42 -23.07
N ASP A 219 -14.75 -12.37 -23.79
CA ASP A 219 -14.77 -12.33 -25.26
C ASP A 219 -13.37 -12.21 -25.89
N GLY A 220 -12.32 -12.01 -25.09
CA GLY A 220 -10.94 -11.86 -25.51
C GLY A 220 -10.62 -10.51 -26.19
N LYS A 221 -11.57 -9.58 -26.27
CA LYS A 221 -11.40 -8.34 -27.04
C LYS A 221 -10.74 -7.21 -26.27
N GLY A 222 -10.69 -7.29 -24.95
CA GLY A 222 -10.13 -6.25 -24.11
C GLY A 222 -9.61 -6.76 -22.77
N PHE A 223 -9.30 -5.83 -21.90
CA PHE A 223 -8.83 -6.10 -20.55
C PHE A 223 -9.85 -5.64 -19.52
N VAL A 224 -9.91 -6.35 -18.41
CA VAL A 224 -10.77 -6.00 -17.28
C VAL A 224 -10.20 -4.75 -16.60
N SER A 225 -11.03 -3.72 -16.47
CA SER A 225 -10.68 -2.48 -15.77
C SER A 225 -10.94 -2.56 -14.27
N ALA A 226 -10.28 -1.70 -13.49
CA ALA A 226 -10.57 -1.53 -12.06
C ALA A 226 -12.05 -1.19 -11.81
N SER A 227 -12.65 -0.33 -12.66
CA SER A 227 -14.08 0.02 -12.56
C SER A 227 -15.00 -1.18 -12.79
N SER A 228 -14.63 -2.12 -13.67
CA SER A 228 -15.38 -3.35 -13.91
C SER A 228 -15.36 -4.27 -12.70
N LEU A 229 -14.19 -4.38 -12.03
CA LEU A 229 -14.04 -5.14 -10.78
C LEU A 229 -14.86 -4.53 -9.65
N SER A 230 -14.82 -3.20 -9.47
CA SER A 230 -15.63 -2.50 -8.46
C SER A 230 -17.12 -2.67 -8.70
N SER A 231 -17.55 -2.57 -9.96
CA SER A 231 -18.95 -2.80 -10.34
C SER A 231 -19.38 -4.24 -10.06
N ALA A 232 -18.52 -5.21 -10.32
CA ALA A 232 -18.77 -6.62 -10.03
C ALA A 232 -18.92 -6.88 -8.52
N LEU A 233 -18.10 -6.24 -7.68
CA LEU A 233 -18.21 -6.32 -6.21
C LEU A 233 -19.49 -5.66 -5.70
N SER A 234 -19.82 -4.47 -6.21
CA SER A 234 -21.06 -3.78 -5.84
C SER A 234 -22.29 -4.65 -6.17
N ALA A 235 -22.31 -5.25 -7.37
CA ALA A 235 -23.38 -6.16 -7.76
C ALA A 235 -23.47 -7.40 -6.86
N LEU A 236 -22.32 -7.96 -6.45
CA LEU A 236 -22.27 -9.11 -5.52
C LEU A 236 -22.77 -8.75 -4.12
N ARG A 237 -22.40 -7.58 -3.58
CA ARG A 237 -22.88 -7.11 -2.27
C ARG A 237 -24.40 -6.98 -2.23
N ASN A 238 -25.00 -6.58 -3.35
CA ASN A 238 -26.45 -6.45 -3.45
C ASN A 238 -27.16 -7.78 -3.72
N ASN A 239 -26.50 -8.72 -4.41
CA ASN A 239 -27.09 -10.00 -4.82
C ASN A 239 -26.06 -11.13 -4.70
N MET A 240 -25.79 -11.54 -3.46
CA MET A 240 -24.82 -12.57 -3.16
C MET A 240 -25.32 -13.95 -3.61
N THR A 241 -24.44 -14.75 -4.21
CA THR A 241 -24.77 -16.08 -4.72
C THR A 241 -24.17 -17.18 -3.85
N SER A 242 -24.74 -18.39 -3.91
CA SER A 242 -24.17 -19.58 -3.24
C SER A 242 -22.72 -19.83 -3.66
N THR A 243 -22.41 -19.62 -4.94
CA THR A 243 -21.04 -19.70 -5.46
C THR A 243 -20.12 -18.64 -4.85
N GLY A 244 -20.61 -17.40 -4.67
CA GLY A 244 -19.86 -16.36 -3.97
C GLY A 244 -19.51 -16.75 -2.53
N TYR A 245 -20.47 -17.34 -1.80
CA TYR A 245 -20.20 -17.87 -0.45
C TYR A 245 -19.21 -19.04 -0.46
N GLY A 246 -19.29 -19.91 -1.47
CA GLY A 246 -18.35 -21.01 -1.66
C GLY A 246 -16.92 -20.54 -1.88
N ILE A 247 -16.72 -19.50 -2.69
CA ILE A 247 -15.39 -18.90 -2.92
C ILE A 247 -14.87 -18.28 -1.63
N ARG A 248 -15.69 -17.49 -0.91
CA ARG A 248 -15.29 -16.90 0.37
C ARG A 248 -14.83 -17.96 1.36
N ARG A 249 -15.65 -19.00 1.57
CA ARG A 249 -15.34 -20.11 2.47
C ARG A 249 -14.03 -20.81 2.10
N ALA A 250 -13.81 -21.10 0.82
CA ALA A 250 -12.58 -21.76 0.37
C ALA A 250 -11.32 -20.93 0.67
N ILE A 251 -11.44 -19.60 0.67
CA ILE A 251 -10.33 -18.70 1.03
C ILE A 251 -10.21 -18.54 2.55
N ASP A 252 -11.32 -18.54 3.30
CA ASP A 252 -11.32 -18.50 4.77
C ASP A 252 -10.53 -19.70 5.36
N GLU A 253 -10.69 -20.89 4.76
CA GLU A 253 -9.98 -22.12 5.15
C GLU A 253 -8.45 -22.02 4.95
N LEU A 254 -7.96 -21.11 4.10
CA LEU A 254 -6.51 -20.90 3.89
C LEU A 254 -5.80 -20.30 5.11
N ARG A 255 -6.55 -19.72 6.06
CA ARG A 255 -6.00 -19.18 7.31
C ARG A 255 -5.50 -20.25 8.25
N GLU A 256 -6.02 -21.46 8.13
CA GLU A 256 -5.67 -22.59 8.99
C GLU A 256 -4.35 -23.25 8.55
N TRP A 257 -3.73 -22.76 7.47
CA TRP A 257 -2.63 -23.42 6.75
C TRP A 257 -1.35 -22.58 6.65
#